data_AF-A0A1V5KK45-F1
#
_entry.id   AF-A0A1V5KK45-F1
#
_cell.length_a   1.000
_cell.length_b   1.000
_cell.length_c   1.000
_cell.angle_alpha   90.00
_cell.angle_beta   90.00
_cell.angle_gamma   90.00
#
_symmetry.space_group_name_H-M   'P 1'
#
loop_
_entity.id
_entity.type
_entity.pdbx_description
1 polymer ?
#
loop_
_entity_poly.entity_id
_entity_poly.type
_entity_poly.pdbx_seq_one_letter_code
_entity_poly.pdbx_strand_id
1 'polypeptide(L)'
;MWKGEAHVDPLIGPMVEKLKQRGIAHQDKGAWIIPVAKPDDKAEIPPLILVKSDGAAMYSTTDLATIVDRVQEQNPDEILYVVDQRQHLHFEQVFRAAILAGLNGKAKMEHLGFGTMNGKDGKPFKTREGGVMKLQDLIAILSGTERPGGEQEETSRGDA
;
A
#
# COMPACT_ATOMS: atom_id res chain seq x y z
N MET A 1 8.86 -9.44 -14.61
CA MET A 1 7.87 -10.27 -13.88
C MET A 1 7.01 -9.33 -13.04
N TRP A 2 5.69 -9.44 -13.11
CA TRP A 2 4.77 -8.63 -12.30
C TRP A 2 4.28 -9.49 -11.12
N LYS A 3 4.40 -8.98 -9.89
CA LYS A 3 3.98 -9.66 -8.66
C LYS A 3 2.87 -8.85 -7.99
N GLY A 4 1.63 -9.32 -8.13
CA GLY A 4 0.48 -8.80 -7.38
C GLY A 4 0.39 -9.40 -5.97
N GLU A 5 -0.55 -8.90 -5.16
CA GLU A 5 -0.74 -9.32 -3.76
C GLU A 5 -0.93 -10.83 -3.59
N ALA A 6 -1.71 -11.47 -4.47
CA ALA A 6 -1.97 -12.90 -4.41
C ALA A 6 -0.71 -13.79 -4.57
N HIS A 7 0.42 -13.22 -5.03
CA HIS A 7 1.67 -13.96 -5.16
C HIS A 7 2.17 -14.48 -3.81
N VAL A 8 1.91 -13.76 -2.72
CA VAL A 8 2.45 -14.08 -1.39
C VAL A 8 1.46 -14.81 -0.50
N ASP A 9 0.24 -15.09 -0.97
CA ASP A 9 -0.79 -15.83 -0.22
C ASP A 9 -0.26 -17.15 0.38
N PRO A 10 0.54 -17.98 -0.34
CA PRO A 10 1.10 -19.20 0.23
C PRO A 10 2.05 -18.97 1.41
N LEU A 11 2.64 -17.77 1.52
CA LEU A 11 3.57 -17.41 2.59
C LEU A 11 2.85 -16.91 3.85
N ILE A 12 1.64 -16.37 3.72
CA ILE A 12 0.91 -15.74 4.82
C ILE A 12 0.68 -16.71 5.98
N GLY A 13 0.09 -17.87 5.72
CA GLY A 13 -0.22 -18.86 6.76
C GLY A 13 1.02 -19.32 7.53
N PRO A 14 2.07 -19.85 6.86
CA PRO A 14 3.31 -20.26 7.50
C PRO A 14 4.01 -19.13 8.27
N MET A 15 4.04 -17.91 7.72
CA MET A 15 4.62 -16.75 8.39
C MET A 15 3.88 -16.43 9.69
N VAL A 16 2.55 -16.34 9.63
CA VAL A 16 1.72 -16.02 10.81
C VAL A 16 1.94 -17.04 11.92
N GLU A 17 1.91 -18.34 11.60
CA GLU A 17 2.14 -19.39 12.61
C GLU A 17 3.54 -19.31 13.22
N LYS A 18 4.57 -19.03 12.41
CA LYS A 18 5.94 -18.84 12.91
C LYS A 18 6.03 -17.64 13.86
N LEU A 19 5.34 -16.54 13.58
CA LEU A 19 5.33 -15.36 14.44
C LEU A 19 4.62 -15.61 15.78
N LYS A 20 3.52 -16.39 15.77
CA LYS A 20 2.84 -16.85 16.98
C LYS A 20 3.74 -17.74 17.83
N GLN A 21 4.36 -18.76 17.22
CA GLN A 21 5.23 -19.71 17.91
C GLN A 21 6.46 -19.05 18.54
N ARG A 22 7.01 -18.02 17.90
CA ARG A 22 8.14 -17.23 18.42
C ARG A 22 7.74 -16.23 19.50
N GLY A 23 6.44 -16.10 19.81
CA GLY A 23 5.93 -15.14 20.78
C GLY A 23 6.08 -13.68 20.36
N ILE A 24 6.21 -13.41 19.05
CA ILE A 24 6.26 -12.04 18.51
C ILE A 24 4.84 -11.49 18.29
N ALA A 25 3.92 -12.36 17.86
CA ALA A 25 2.51 -12.03 17.75
C ALA A 25 1.79 -12.40 19.05
N HIS A 26 0.92 -11.50 19.53
CA HIS A 26 0.14 -11.68 20.75
C HIS A 26 -1.35 -11.53 20.46
N GLN A 27 -2.19 -12.15 21.28
CA GLN A 27 -3.62 -11.92 21.21
C GLN A 27 -4.02 -10.64 21.93
N ASP A 28 -4.84 -9.82 21.27
CA ASP A 28 -5.55 -8.69 21.87
C ASP A 28 -6.97 -8.64 21.30
N LYS A 29 -7.98 -8.67 22.17
CA LYS A 29 -9.42 -8.66 21.82
C LYS A 29 -9.80 -9.65 20.70
N GLY A 30 -9.18 -10.83 20.72
CA GLY A 30 -9.40 -11.91 19.74
C GLY A 30 -8.62 -11.76 18.42
N ALA A 31 -8.01 -10.60 18.16
CA ALA A 31 -7.08 -10.42 17.04
C ALA A 31 -5.66 -10.83 17.42
N TRP A 32 -4.84 -11.15 16.42
CA TRP A 32 -3.40 -11.29 16.59
C TRP A 32 -2.71 -9.99 16.18
N ILE A 33 -1.86 -9.47 17.05
CA ILE A 33 -1.17 -8.19 16.89
C ILE A 33 0.34 -8.32 17.10
N ILE A 34 1.11 -7.37 16.57
CA ILE A 34 2.54 -7.19 16.85
C ILE A 34 2.72 -5.79 17.48
N PRO A 35 3.15 -5.69 18.74
CA PRO A 35 3.48 -4.43 19.39
C PRO A 35 4.73 -3.82 18.75
N VAL A 36 4.58 -2.67 18.10
CA VAL A 36 5.65 -2.00 17.34
C VAL A 36 6.10 -0.67 17.95
N ALA A 37 5.44 -0.24 19.03
CA ALA A 37 5.80 0.96 19.77
C ALA A 37 7.19 0.80 20.42
N LYS A 38 7.94 1.89 20.47
CA LYS A 38 9.24 2.01 21.13
C LYS A 38 9.18 3.03 22.27
N PRO A 39 10.00 2.87 23.32
CA PRO A 39 10.00 3.80 24.45
C PRO A 39 10.33 5.26 24.10
N ASP A 40 11.06 5.49 23.01
CA ASP A 40 11.51 6.80 22.54
C ASP A 40 10.60 7.40 21.44
N ASP A 41 9.45 6.77 21.15
CA ASP A 41 8.49 7.31 20.20
C ASP A 41 7.91 8.65 20.71
N LYS A 42 7.92 9.66 19.84
CA LYS A 42 7.36 10.98 20.15
C LYS A 42 5.83 11.00 20.24
N ALA A 43 5.19 9.99 19.65
CA ALA A 43 3.75 9.80 19.63
C ALA A 43 3.45 8.31 19.76
N GLU A 44 2.28 7.96 20.30
CA GLU A 44 1.87 6.56 20.42
C GLU A 44 1.72 5.93 19.04
N ILE A 45 2.40 4.79 18.84
CA ILE A 45 2.26 3.99 17.62
C ILE A 45 1.43 2.76 17.94
N PRO A 46 0.23 2.61 17.36
CA PRO A 46 -0.61 1.46 17.62
C PRO A 46 0.06 0.17 17.13
N PRO A 47 -0.28 -0.99 17.72
CA PRO A 47 0.25 -2.25 17.26
C PRO A 47 -0.19 -2.55 15.83
N LEU A 48 0.61 -3.33 15.11
CA LEU A 48 0.22 -3.85 13.81
C LEU A 48 -0.77 -5.00 14.00
N ILE A 49 -1.94 -4.93 13.40
CA ILE A 49 -2.89 -6.05 13.36
C ILE A 49 -2.39 -7.05 12.31
N LEU A 50 -2.03 -8.25 12.76
CA LEU A 50 -1.53 -9.34 11.92
C LEU A 50 -2.66 -10.22 11.40
N VAL A 51 -3.67 -10.51 12.22
CA VAL A 51 -4.89 -11.25 11.83
C VAL A 51 -6.03 -10.69 12.66
N LYS A 52 -7.17 -10.40 12.02
CA LYS A 52 -8.38 -9.94 12.73
C LYS A 52 -8.99 -11.04 13.60
N SER A 53 -9.94 -10.67 14.45
CA SER A 53 -10.67 -11.62 15.31
C SER A 53 -11.52 -12.63 14.54
N ASP A 54 -11.92 -12.30 13.31
CA ASP A 54 -12.60 -13.21 12.38
C ASP A 54 -11.65 -14.17 11.64
N GLY A 55 -10.34 -14.10 11.91
CA GLY A 55 -9.33 -14.93 11.27
C GLY A 55 -8.83 -14.40 9.93
N ALA A 56 -9.36 -13.27 9.42
CA ALA A 56 -8.93 -12.74 8.14
C ALA A 56 -7.57 -12.01 8.25
N ALA A 57 -6.69 -12.29 7.28
CA ALA A 57 -5.46 -11.53 7.06
C ALA A 57 -5.79 -10.09 6.62
N MET A 58 -4.88 -9.18 6.93
CA MET A 58 -4.97 -7.76 6.59
C MET A 58 -3.92 -7.40 5.52
N TYR A 59 -4.03 -6.23 4.92
CA TYR A 59 -3.00 -5.72 4.00
C TYR A 59 -1.61 -5.67 4.65
N SER A 60 -1.53 -5.35 5.94
CA SER A 60 -0.29 -5.42 6.74
C SER A 60 0.33 -6.82 6.74
N THR A 61 -0.48 -7.86 6.77
CA THR A 61 -0.04 -9.26 6.71
C THR A 61 0.54 -9.59 5.33
N THR A 62 -0.13 -9.15 4.27
CA THR A 62 0.34 -9.30 2.89
C THR A 62 1.64 -8.54 2.66
N ASP A 63 1.78 -7.33 3.21
CA ASP A 63 3.02 -6.54 3.12
C ASP A 63 4.18 -7.22 3.85
N LEU A 64 3.96 -7.78 5.04
CA LEU A 64 4.97 -8.58 5.74
C LEU A 64 5.38 -9.82 4.93
N ALA A 65 4.42 -10.53 4.34
CA ALA A 65 4.71 -11.68 3.47
C ALA A 65 5.48 -11.25 2.21
N THR A 66 5.21 -10.07 1.67
CA THR A 66 5.95 -9.47 0.54
C THR A 66 7.40 -9.15 0.91
N ILE A 67 7.67 -8.69 2.14
CA ILE A 67 9.04 -8.51 2.62
C ILE A 67 9.77 -9.86 2.66
N VAL A 68 9.11 -10.89 3.19
CA VAL A 68 9.67 -12.25 3.26
C VAL A 68 10.02 -12.77 1.87
N ASP A 69 9.11 -12.66 0.91
CA ASP A 69 9.31 -13.06 -0.48
C ASP A 69 10.53 -12.35 -1.11
N ARG A 70 10.58 -11.01 -1.00
CA ARG A 70 11.70 -10.21 -1.54
C ARG A 70 13.04 -10.59 -0.92
N VAL A 71 13.08 -10.79 0.40
CA VAL A 71 14.31 -11.16 1.11
C VAL A 71 14.78 -12.55 0.70
N GLN A 72 13.87 -13.51 0.56
CA GLN A 72 14.21 -14.88 0.19
C GLN A 72 14.69 -14.98 -1.27
N GLU A 73 14.05 -14.27 -2.19
CA GLU A 73 14.38 -14.36 -3.61
C GLU A 73 15.59 -13.51 -4.00
N GLN A 74 15.72 -12.31 -3.42
CA GLN A 74 16.65 -11.29 -3.92
C GLN A 74 17.75 -10.95 -2.92
N ASN A 75 17.56 -11.27 -1.63
CA ASN A 75 18.46 -10.90 -0.54
C ASN A 75 18.99 -9.44 -0.64
N PRO A 76 18.07 -8.46 -0.76
CA PRO A 76 18.45 -7.10 -1.09
C PRO A 76 19.14 -6.40 0.08
N ASP A 77 19.97 -5.40 -0.23
CA ASP A 77 20.49 -4.47 0.79
C ASP A 77 19.45 -3.39 1.16
N GLU A 78 18.50 -3.11 0.27
CA GLU A 78 17.49 -2.07 0.45
C GLU A 78 16.18 -2.39 -0.31
N ILE A 79 15.04 -2.05 0.28
CA ILE A 79 13.70 -2.19 -0.29
C ILE A 79 12.97 -0.84 -0.18
N LEU A 80 12.67 -0.23 -1.33
CA LEU A 80 12.01 1.07 -1.41
C LEU A 80 10.51 0.90 -1.72
N TYR A 81 9.66 1.52 -0.91
CA TYR A 81 8.21 1.56 -1.08
C TYR A 81 7.79 2.94 -1.57
N VAL A 82 7.54 3.06 -2.88
CA VAL A 82 7.06 4.31 -3.49
C VAL A 82 5.52 4.32 -3.44
N VAL A 83 4.96 4.88 -2.37
CA VAL A 83 3.51 4.82 -2.07
C VAL A 83 3.05 6.17 -1.54
N ASP A 84 1.77 6.50 -1.68
CA ASP A 84 1.18 7.75 -1.18
C ASP A 84 1.58 8.04 0.28
N GLN A 85 1.94 9.29 0.58
CA GLN A 85 2.40 9.74 1.91
C GLN A 85 1.38 9.46 3.02
N ARG A 86 0.08 9.39 2.70
CA ARG A 86 -0.98 9.08 3.67
C ARG A 86 -0.86 7.68 4.28
N GLN A 87 -0.11 6.78 3.64
CA GLN A 87 0.16 5.42 4.14
C GLN A 87 1.38 5.35 5.07
N HIS A 88 1.96 6.49 5.47
CA HIS A 88 3.18 6.53 6.27
C HIS A 88 3.10 5.70 7.56
N LEU A 89 2.06 5.88 8.36
CA LEU A 89 1.88 5.14 9.62
C LEU A 89 1.79 3.63 9.38
N HIS A 90 1.07 3.20 8.34
CA HIS A 90 0.96 1.78 7.97
C HIS A 90 2.33 1.18 7.66
N PHE A 91 3.13 1.82 6.79
CA PHE A 91 4.46 1.32 6.46
C PHE A 91 5.43 1.40 7.64
N GLU A 92 5.32 2.41 8.50
CA GLU A 92 6.08 2.47 9.73
C GLU A 92 5.80 1.25 10.62
N GLN A 93 4.52 0.89 10.79
CA GLN A 93 4.13 -0.30 11.54
C GLN A 93 4.65 -1.60 10.90
N VAL A 94 4.50 -1.74 9.58
CA VAL A 94 4.98 -2.90 8.82
C VAL A 94 6.49 -3.06 8.97
N PHE A 95 7.27 -1.98 8.78
CA PHE A 95 8.72 -2.05 8.86
C PHE A 95 9.21 -2.38 10.26
N ARG A 96 8.62 -1.75 11.29
CA ARG A 96 8.93 -2.07 12.68
C ARG A 96 8.62 -3.53 13.01
N ALA A 97 7.45 -4.03 12.58
CA ALA A 97 7.09 -5.44 12.77
C ALA A 97 8.05 -6.38 12.04
N ALA A 98 8.41 -6.09 10.80
CA ALA A 98 9.36 -6.90 10.03
C ALA A 98 10.74 -6.93 10.69
N ILE A 99 11.25 -5.80 11.20
CA ILE A 99 12.53 -5.72 11.91
C ILE A 99 12.47 -6.50 13.23
N LEU A 100 11.44 -6.27 14.06
CA LEU A 100 11.25 -6.99 15.32
C LEU A 100 11.18 -8.51 15.11
N ALA A 101 10.54 -8.92 14.01
CA ALA A 101 10.41 -10.32 13.65
C ALA A 101 11.64 -10.88 12.91
N GLY A 102 12.61 -10.06 12.52
CA GLY A 102 13.76 -10.47 11.71
C GLY A 102 13.38 -10.95 10.31
N LEU A 103 12.27 -10.46 9.75
CA LEU A 103 11.78 -10.83 8.42
C LEU A 103 12.50 -10.08 7.29
N ASN A 104 13.08 -8.92 7.58
CA ASN A 104 13.76 -8.08 6.59
C ASN A 104 15.19 -8.54 6.25
N GLY A 105 15.73 -9.55 6.95
CA GLY A 105 17.12 -9.99 6.77
C GLY A 105 18.09 -8.83 7.01
N LYS A 106 18.96 -8.56 6.03
CA LYS A 106 19.89 -7.40 6.05
C LYS A 106 19.30 -6.12 5.45
N ALA A 107 18.11 -6.21 4.83
CA ALA A 107 17.59 -5.12 4.02
C ALA A 107 17.18 -3.93 4.88
N LYS A 108 17.58 -2.73 4.44
CA LYS A 108 16.95 -1.48 4.87
C LYS A 108 15.60 -1.34 4.15
N MET A 109 14.63 -0.72 4.80
CA MET A 109 13.31 -0.47 4.23
C MET A 109 12.97 1.00 4.37
N GLU A 110 12.53 1.62 3.27
CA GLU A 110 12.18 3.03 3.24
C GLU A 110 10.85 3.26 2.53
N HIS A 111 10.02 4.13 3.12
CA HIS A 111 8.79 4.61 2.49
C HIS A 111 9.08 5.94 1.80
N LEU A 112 9.20 5.89 0.47
CA LEU A 112 9.36 7.06 -0.37
C LEU A 112 7.98 7.61 -0.73
N GLY A 113 7.44 8.41 0.20
CA GLY A 113 6.10 8.94 0.10
C GLY A 113 5.94 10.04 -0.95
N PHE A 114 4.88 9.96 -1.77
CA PHE A 114 4.48 11.04 -2.66
C PHE A 114 3.16 11.69 -2.21
N GLY A 115 3.03 13.00 -2.47
CA GLY A 115 1.83 13.77 -2.13
C GLY A 115 0.67 13.56 -3.10
N THR A 116 -0.49 14.15 -2.80
CA THR A 116 -1.64 14.07 -3.71
C THR A 116 -1.42 14.92 -4.95
N MET A 117 -1.86 14.42 -6.11
CA MET A 117 -1.97 15.21 -7.31
C MET A 117 -3.15 16.17 -7.17
N ASN A 118 -2.87 17.47 -7.08
CA ASN A 118 -3.88 18.51 -6.93
C ASN A 118 -4.01 19.33 -8.23
N GLY A 119 -5.24 19.77 -8.51
CA GLY A 119 -5.55 20.72 -9.57
C GLY A 119 -5.01 22.11 -9.29
N LYS A 120 -5.18 23.02 -10.26
CA LYS A 120 -4.81 24.43 -10.10
C LYS A 120 -5.55 25.13 -8.97
N ASP A 121 -6.68 24.57 -8.54
CA ASP A 121 -7.50 25.02 -7.42
C ASP A 121 -7.08 24.44 -6.06
N GLY A 122 -6.00 23.64 -6.01
CA GLY A 122 -5.48 23.01 -4.80
C GLY A 122 -6.29 21.81 -4.32
N LYS A 123 -7.38 21.42 -5.02
CA LYS A 123 -8.19 20.25 -4.70
C LYS A 123 -7.66 19.00 -5.41
N PRO A 124 -8.03 17.78 -4.98
CA PRO A 124 -7.66 16.56 -5.70
C PRO A 124 -7.98 16.67 -7.19
N PHE A 125 -7.04 16.28 -8.04
CA PHE A 125 -7.15 16.42 -9.49
C PHE A 125 -8.38 15.65 -10.01
N LYS A 126 -9.34 16.37 -10.60
CA LYS A 126 -10.59 15.83 -11.15
C LYS A 126 -10.81 16.34 -12.57
N THR A 127 -11.63 15.63 -13.35
CA THR A 127 -12.11 16.15 -14.64
C THR A 127 -13.02 17.36 -14.41
N ARG A 128 -13.29 18.14 -15.46
CA ARG A 128 -14.22 19.30 -15.39
C ARG A 128 -15.64 18.90 -14.98
N GLU A 129 -16.04 17.67 -15.28
CA GLU A 129 -17.33 17.07 -14.89
C GLU A 129 -17.31 16.43 -13.49
N GLY A 130 -16.17 16.50 -12.77
CA GLY A 130 -16.05 15.97 -11.41
C GLY A 130 -15.74 14.47 -11.32
N GLY A 131 -15.49 13.80 -12.46
CA GLY A 131 -15.10 12.39 -12.55
C GLY A 131 -13.59 12.15 -12.33
N VAL A 132 -13.21 10.88 -12.21
CA VAL A 132 -11.81 10.45 -12.15
C VAL A 132 -11.22 10.48 -13.56
N MET A 133 -10.16 11.27 -13.76
CA MET A 133 -9.45 11.32 -15.05
C MET A 133 -8.66 10.03 -15.25
N LYS A 134 -8.74 9.41 -16.45
CA LYS A 134 -7.90 8.25 -16.76
C LYS A 134 -6.48 8.73 -17.06
N LEU A 135 -5.49 7.93 -16.66
CA LEU A 135 -4.08 8.24 -16.91
C LEU A 135 -3.77 8.41 -18.41
N GLN A 136 -4.40 7.59 -19.26
CA GLN A 136 -4.24 7.69 -20.71
C GLN A 136 -4.69 9.06 -21.25
N ASP A 137 -5.81 9.60 -20.73
CA ASP A 137 -6.36 10.89 -21.15
C ASP A 137 -5.43 12.02 -20.69
N LEU A 138 -4.89 11.92 -19.47
CA LEU A 138 -3.89 12.86 -18.95
C LEU A 138 -2.63 12.88 -19.83
N ILE A 139 -2.13 11.71 -20.24
CA ILE A 139 -0.97 11.61 -21.13
C ILE A 139 -1.28 12.18 -22.51
N ALA A 140 -2.48 11.93 -23.06
CA ALA A 140 -2.91 12.47 -24.34
C ALA A 140 -2.97 14.01 -24.33
N ILE A 141 -3.49 14.60 -23.24
CA ILE A 141 -3.54 16.06 -23.03
C ILE A 141 -2.11 16.63 -22.95
N LEU A 142 -1.22 16.01 -22.16
CA LEU A 142 0.14 16.50 -21.97
C LEU A 142 1.03 16.33 -23.22
N SER A 143 0.77 15.30 -24.02
CA SER A 143 1.48 15.04 -25.28
C SER A 143 0.95 15.86 -26.46
N GLY A 144 -0.17 16.59 -26.29
CA GLY A 144 -0.80 17.38 -27.36
C GLY A 144 -1.53 16.54 -28.40
N THR A 145 -1.82 15.27 -28.10
CA THR A 145 -2.47 14.33 -29.02
C THR A 145 -4.01 14.49 -29.01
N GLU A 146 -4.57 15.13 -27.97
CA GLU A 146 -5.97 15.54 -27.89
C GLU A 146 -6.12 17.04 -27.59
N ARG A 147 -7.05 17.71 -28.29
CA ARG A 147 -7.50 19.07 -27.92
C ARG A 147 -8.54 18.95 -26.80
N PRO A 148 -8.52 19.80 -25.76
CA PRO A 148 -9.51 19.75 -24.69
C PRO A 148 -10.87 20.21 -25.22
N GLY A 149 -11.73 19.27 -25.58
CA GLY A 149 -13.10 19.50 -26.05
C GLY A 149 -13.46 18.58 -27.20
N GLY A 150 -14.09 17.46 -26.89
CA GLY A 150 -14.62 16.51 -27.86
C GLY A 150 -15.82 15.77 -27.27
N GLU A 151 -16.88 16.51 -26.96
CA GLU A 151 -18.20 15.88 -26.86
C GLU A 151 -18.64 15.49 -28.27
N GLN A 152 -19.15 14.28 -28.41
CA GLN A 152 -19.87 13.86 -29.60
C GLN A 152 -21.15 14.69 -29.70
N GLU A 153 -21.26 15.55 -30.70
CA GLU A 153 -22.55 16.03 -31.19
C GLU A 153 -23.31 14.82 -31.76
N GLU A 154 -24.17 14.21 -30.95
CA GLU A 154 -25.32 13.50 -31.51
C GLU A 154 -26.30 14.54 -32.03
N THR A 155 -26.12 14.85 -33.31
CA THR A 155 -26.99 15.70 -34.10
C THR A 155 -28.44 15.30 -33.93
N SER A 156 -29.26 16.23 -33.46
CA SER A 156 -30.69 16.21 -33.70
C SER A 156 -30.94 16.14 -35.21
N ARG A 157 -31.54 15.05 -35.67
CA ARG A 157 -32.36 15.04 -36.87
C ARG A 157 -33.78 14.74 -36.43
N GLY A 158 -34.51 15.82 -36.12
CA GLY A 158 -35.92 15.85 -36.47
C GLY A 158 -35.99 15.99 -37.99
N ASP A 159 -36.87 15.21 -38.61
CA ASP A 159 -37.67 15.65 -39.74
C ASP A 159 -38.86 14.69 -39.93
N ALA A 160 -40.04 15.33 -40.01
CA ALA A 160 -41.36 14.87 -40.47
C ALA A 160 -42.19 13.92 -39.59
#